data_AF-A0A8T5MEE6-F1
#
_entry.id   AF-A0A8T5MEE6-F1
#
_cell.length_a   1.000
_cell.length_b   1.000
_cell.length_c   1.000
_cell.angle_alpha   90.00
_cell.angle_beta   90.00
_cell.angle_gamma   90.00
#
_symmetry.space_group_name_H-M   'P 1'
#
loop_
_entity.id
_entity.type
_entity.pdbx_description
1 polymer ?
#
loop_
_entity_poly.entity_id
_entity_poly.type
_entity_poly.pdbx_seq_one_letter_code
_entity_poly.pdbx_strand_id
1 'polypeptide(L)'
;MAYDIIVGRDSSDKKIFGDRGLVLIGKSYVKMGRYTSLSNRILMDVSRSHVVLVAGKRGSGKSYTLGVLAEELASLPKEVSQNIGSLIFDTMGIYWTMKYKNEKDKELLEEWKLKPKNL
;
A
#
# COMPACT_ATOMS: atom_id res chain seq x y z
N MET A 1 -3.97 16.20 15.77
CA MET A 1 -2.71 15.49 15.52
C MET A 1 -2.95 14.47 14.43
N ALA A 2 -2.05 14.38 13.45
CA ALA A 2 -2.10 13.29 12.47
C ALA A 2 -1.83 11.96 13.21
N TYR A 3 -2.67 10.97 12.98
CA TYR A 3 -2.49 9.63 13.52
C TYR A 3 -2.69 8.61 12.40
N ASP A 4 -2.09 7.44 12.52
CA ASP A 4 -2.26 6.40 11.52
C ASP A 4 -3.55 5.62 11.76
N ILE A 5 -4.28 5.37 10.68
CA ILE A 5 -5.48 4.54 10.69
C ILE A 5 -5.05 3.14 10.28
N ILE A 6 -5.24 2.16 11.17
CA ILE A 6 -4.90 0.76 10.90
C ILE A 6 -6.19 -0.03 10.65
N VAL A 7 -6.26 -0.67 9.49
CA VAL A 7 -7.38 -1.53 9.06
C VAL A 7 -6.99 -3.00 9.23
N GLY A 8 -7.92 -3.82 9.74
CA GLY A 8 -7.73 -5.26 9.88
C GLY A 8 -7.10 -5.71 11.20
N ARG A 9 -6.80 -4.79 12.13
CA ARG A 9 -6.16 -5.10 13.42
C ARG A 9 -7.02 -4.76 14.64
N ASP A 10 -7.25 -5.75 15.49
CA ASP A 10 -7.98 -5.58 16.76
C ASP A 10 -7.07 -5.13 17.91
N SER A 11 -7.64 -4.93 19.11
CA SER A 11 -6.90 -4.47 20.29
C SER A 11 -5.87 -5.48 20.81
N SER A 12 -6.11 -6.77 20.65
CA SER A 12 -5.17 -7.83 21.05
C SER A 12 -3.96 -7.85 20.12
N ASP A 13 -4.20 -7.86 18.81
CA ASP A 13 -3.16 -7.88 17.79
C ASP A 13 -2.33 -6.58 17.81
N LYS A 14 -2.93 -5.43 18.17
CA LYS A 14 -2.16 -4.20 18.44
C LYS A 14 -1.13 -4.38 19.56
N LYS A 15 -1.46 -5.11 20.64
CA LYS A 15 -0.52 -5.36 21.75
C LYS A 15 0.59 -6.33 21.36
N ILE A 16 0.30 -7.30 20.49
CA ILE A 16 1.22 -8.37 20.09
C ILE A 16 2.16 -7.91 18.97
N PHE A 17 1.60 -7.32 17.91
CA PHE A 17 2.34 -6.98 16.71
C PHE A 17 2.86 -5.54 16.71
N GLY A 18 2.23 -4.64 17.46
CA GLY A 18 2.57 -3.22 17.43
C GLY A 18 2.38 -2.66 16.02
N ASP A 19 3.46 -2.18 15.41
CA ASP A 19 3.47 -1.67 14.03
C ASP A 19 4.03 -2.67 13.01
N ARG A 20 4.40 -3.89 13.45
CA ARG A 20 4.92 -4.92 12.54
C ARG A 20 3.81 -5.43 11.61
N GLY A 21 4.18 -5.78 10.38
CA GLY A 21 3.26 -6.35 9.39
C GLY A 21 2.12 -5.40 9.00
N LEU A 22 2.44 -4.11 8.86
CA LEU A 22 1.54 -3.09 8.33
C LEU A 22 2.05 -2.61 6.97
N VAL A 23 1.15 -2.48 6.00
CA VAL A 23 1.43 -1.96 4.66
C VAL A 23 0.62 -0.70 4.37
N LEU A 24 1.20 0.28 3.68
CA LEU A 24 0.52 1.53 3.36
C LEU A 24 -0.41 1.36 2.15
N ILE A 25 -1.72 1.54 2.35
CA ILE A 25 -2.71 1.46 1.26
C ILE A 25 -3.16 2.83 0.76
N GLY A 26 -2.82 3.91 1.47
CA GLY A 26 -3.09 5.27 1.04
C GLY A 26 -3.10 6.29 2.17
N LYS A 27 -3.72 7.43 1.92
CA LYS A 27 -3.96 8.50 2.90
C LYS A 27 -5.42 8.93 2.84
N SER A 28 -6.00 9.23 4.00
CA SER A 28 -7.27 9.94 4.05
C SER A 28 -7.08 11.34 3.49
N TYR A 29 -8.07 11.85 2.79
CA TYR A 29 -8.10 13.24 2.35
C TYR A 29 -9.31 13.96 2.91
N VAL A 30 -9.16 15.24 3.19
CA VAL A 30 -10.23 16.13 3.64
C VAL A 30 -10.40 17.22 2.59
N LYS A 31 -11.64 17.45 2.16
CA LYS A 31 -11.97 18.52 1.22
C LYS A 31 -12.62 19.69 1.96
N MET A 32 -11.97 20.84 1.92
CA MET A 32 -12.44 22.10 2.49
C MET A 32 -12.70 23.10 1.35
N GLY A 33 -13.95 23.13 0.87
CA GLY A 33 -14.33 23.91 -0.29
C GLY A 33 -13.57 23.48 -1.55
N ARG A 34 -12.64 24.33 -2.02
CA ARG A 34 -11.77 24.05 -3.18
C ARG A 34 -10.44 23.40 -2.82
N TYR A 35 -10.08 23.35 -1.53
CA TYR A 35 -8.82 22.76 -1.08
C TYR A 35 -9.02 21.30 -0.71
N THR A 36 -8.11 20.45 -1.17
CA THR A 36 -8.01 19.05 -0.72
C THR A 36 -6.70 18.88 0.02
N SER A 37 -6.76 18.47 1.27
CA SER A 37 -5.57 18.16 2.07
C SER A 37 -5.49 16.66 2.32
N LEU A 38 -4.34 16.07 2.04
CA LEU A 38 -4.01 14.74 2.57
C LEU A 38 -3.80 14.86 4.08
N SER A 39 -4.23 13.85 4.81
CA SER A 39 -4.20 13.82 6.27
C SER A 39 -3.59 12.50 6.74
N ASN A 40 -4.34 11.69 7.46
CA ASN A 40 -3.87 10.46 8.09
C ASN A 40 -3.44 9.40 7.08
N ARG A 41 -2.37 8.66 7.39
CA ARG A 41 -2.02 7.45 6.62
C ARG A 41 -3.02 6.35 6.94
N ILE A 42 -3.29 5.53 5.93
CA ILE A 42 -4.13 4.34 6.06
C ILE A 42 -3.23 3.13 5.84
N LEU A 43 -3.04 2.37 6.90
CA LEU A 43 -2.24 1.16 6.95
C LEU A 43 -3.17 -0.05 7.00
N MET A 44 -2.81 -1.14 6.35
CA MET A 44 -3.51 -2.41 6.41
C MET A 44 -2.63 -3.46 7.08
N ASP A 45 -3.23 -4.27 7.95
CA ASP A 45 -2.58 -5.45 8.52
C ASP A 45 -2.40 -6.54 7.47
N VAL A 46 -1.22 -7.15 7.44
CA VAL A 46 -0.88 -8.32 6.61
C VAL A 46 -0.38 -9.50 7.45
N SER A 47 -0.40 -9.36 8.78
CA SER A 47 -0.02 -10.40 9.74
C SER A 47 -1.13 -11.43 9.94
N ARG A 48 -2.36 -11.09 9.54
CA ARG A 48 -3.54 -11.94 9.56
C ARG A 48 -4.10 -12.10 8.14
N SER A 49 -4.90 -13.15 7.95
CA SER A 49 -5.58 -13.38 6.68
C SER A 49 -6.77 -12.44 6.53
N HIS A 50 -6.82 -11.74 5.39
CA HIS A 50 -7.92 -10.86 5.02
C HIS A 50 -8.41 -11.20 3.62
N VAL A 51 -9.73 -11.14 3.43
CA VAL A 51 -10.34 -11.20 2.09
C VAL A 51 -10.71 -9.78 1.71
N VAL A 52 -10.15 -9.28 0.61
CA VAL A 52 -10.34 -7.90 0.14
C VAL A 52 -10.91 -7.89 -1.27
N LEU A 53 -11.92 -7.06 -1.50
CA LEU A 53 -12.49 -6.79 -2.81
C LEU A 53 -12.12 -5.38 -3.27
N VAL A 54 -11.45 -5.27 -4.42
CA VAL A 54 -11.18 -4.00 -5.09
C VAL A 54 -12.06 -3.89 -6.34
N ALA A 55 -13.10 -3.06 -6.28
CA ALA A 55 -14.09 -2.89 -7.35
C ALA A 55 -14.21 -1.43 -7.81
N GLY A 56 -14.60 -1.24 -9.08
CA GLY A 56 -14.75 0.10 -9.66
C GLY A 56 -14.84 0.08 -11.19
N LYS A 57 -15.22 1.23 -11.78
CA LYS A 57 -15.35 1.40 -13.24
C LYS A 57 -14.00 1.23 -13.98
N ARG A 58 -14.02 1.11 -15.31
CA ARG A 58 -12.79 1.11 -16.12
C ARG A 58 -12.02 2.41 -15.85
N GLY A 59 -10.69 2.30 -15.68
CA GLY A 59 -9.82 3.44 -15.39
C GLY A 59 -9.88 3.95 -13.96
N SER A 60 -10.62 3.32 -13.04
CA SER A 60 -10.72 3.78 -11.64
C SER A 60 -9.52 3.44 -10.74
N GLY A 61 -8.44 2.91 -11.32
CA GLY A 61 -7.22 2.58 -10.55
C GLY A 61 -7.19 1.23 -9.84
N LYS A 62 -8.08 0.26 -10.17
CA LYS A 62 -8.09 -1.07 -9.52
C LYS A 62 -6.71 -1.76 -9.54
N SER A 63 -6.09 -1.88 -10.71
CA SER A 63 -4.76 -2.48 -10.87
C SER A 63 -3.67 -1.64 -10.22
N TYR A 64 -3.85 -0.32 -10.17
CA TYR A 64 -2.91 0.57 -9.48
C TYR A 64 -2.92 0.30 -7.97
N THR A 65 -4.10 0.15 -7.36
CA THR A 65 -4.24 -0.23 -5.94
C THR A 65 -3.60 -1.58 -5.64
N LEU A 66 -3.78 -2.59 -6.50
CA LEU A 66 -3.12 -3.88 -6.35
C LEU A 66 -1.60 -3.79 -6.53
N GLY A 67 -1.14 -2.91 -7.43
CA GLY A 67 0.29 -2.59 -7.60
C GLY A 67 0.89 -2.02 -6.30
N VAL A 68 0.24 -1.02 -5.69
CA VAL A 68 0.67 -0.46 -4.40
C VAL A 68 0.78 -1.55 -3.34
N LEU A 69 -0.22 -2.44 -3.22
CA LEU A 69 -0.16 -3.56 -2.29
C LEU A 69 1.03 -4.49 -2.56
N ALA A 70 1.30 -4.81 -3.83
CA ALA A 70 2.44 -5.63 -4.20
C ALA A 70 3.79 -4.95 -3.87
N GLU A 71 3.92 -3.64 -4.10
CA GLU A 71 5.10 -2.85 -3.72
C GLU A 71 5.34 -2.86 -2.22
N GLU A 72 4.27 -2.66 -1.44
CA GLU A 72 4.36 -2.63 0.01
C GLU A 72 4.70 -4.00 0.60
N LEU A 73 4.08 -5.07 0.10
CA LEU A 73 4.40 -6.44 0.51
C LEU A 73 5.87 -6.79 0.22
N ALA A 74 6.38 -6.41 -0.95
CA ALA A 74 7.78 -6.62 -1.31
C ALA A 74 8.76 -5.78 -0.46
N SER A 75 8.28 -4.68 0.11
CA SER A 75 9.07 -3.75 0.93
C SER A 75 9.07 -4.07 2.42
N LEU A 76 8.34 -5.11 2.83
CA LEU A 76 8.28 -5.52 4.22
C LEU A 76 9.66 -5.96 4.75
N PRO A 77 9.98 -5.64 6.02
CA PRO A 77 11.19 -6.13 6.68
C PRO A 77 11.28 -7.65 6.60
N LYS A 78 12.51 -8.16 6.45
CA LYS A 78 12.79 -9.60 6.28
C LYS A 78 12.13 -10.47 7.35
N GLU A 79 12.04 -9.97 8.58
CA GLU A 79 11.39 -10.63 9.71
C GLU A 79 9.93 -11.01 9.43
N VAL A 80 9.22 -10.16 8.68
CA VAL A 80 7.82 -10.36 8.28
C VAL A 80 7.73 -11.02 6.92
N SER A 81 8.46 -10.50 5.92
CA SER A 81 8.33 -10.95 4.52
C SER A 81 8.76 -12.39 4.30
N GLN A 82 9.65 -12.95 5.11
CA GLN A 82 10.02 -14.38 5.05
C GLN A 82 8.83 -15.33 5.29
N ASN A 83 7.75 -14.85 5.91
CA ASN A 83 6.56 -15.64 6.21
C ASN A 83 5.42 -15.38 5.21
N ILE A 84 5.62 -14.53 4.20
CA ILE A 84 4.58 -14.09 3.25
C ILE A 84 5.05 -14.39 1.82
N GLY A 85 4.38 -15.34 1.18
CA GLY A 85 4.50 -15.56 -0.27
C GLY A 85 3.44 -14.75 -1.02
N SER A 86 3.86 -13.96 -2.02
CA SER A 86 2.95 -13.20 -2.88
C SER A 86 2.77 -13.89 -4.22
N LEU A 87 1.51 -14.07 -4.64
CA LEU A 87 1.15 -14.62 -5.95
C LEU A 87 0.10 -13.71 -6.61
N ILE A 88 0.36 -13.31 -7.86
CA ILE A 88 -0.52 -12.44 -8.63
C ILE A 88 -0.89 -13.14 -9.94
N PHE A 89 -2.19 -13.29 -10.19
CA PHE A 89 -2.70 -13.72 -11.48
C PHE A 89 -2.87 -12.51 -12.40
N ASP A 90 -1.87 -12.25 -13.23
CA ASP A 90 -1.84 -11.08 -14.12
C ASP A 90 -2.32 -11.39 -15.53
N THR A 91 -3.62 -11.28 -15.76
CA THR A 91 -4.21 -11.52 -17.08
C THR A 91 -3.84 -10.48 -18.15
N MET A 92 -3.41 -9.28 -17.74
CA MET A 92 -3.09 -8.17 -18.66
C MET A 92 -1.59 -8.01 -18.91
N GLY A 93 -0.75 -8.67 -18.11
CA GLY A 93 0.71 -8.61 -18.24
C GLY A 93 1.28 -7.21 -17.96
N ILE A 94 0.83 -6.56 -16.89
CA ILE A 94 1.25 -5.20 -16.51
C ILE A 94 2.25 -5.19 -15.35
N TYR A 95 2.21 -6.16 -14.43
CA TYR A 95 3.00 -6.12 -13.20
C TYR A 95 4.47 -6.50 -13.41
N TRP A 96 4.84 -7.16 -14.51
CA TRP A 96 6.25 -7.50 -14.79
C TRP A 96 7.15 -6.26 -14.88
N THR A 97 6.57 -5.11 -15.26
CA THR A 97 7.28 -3.84 -15.35
C THR A 97 7.77 -3.33 -13.99
N MET A 98 7.18 -3.79 -12.88
CA MET A 98 7.57 -3.41 -11.51
C MET A 98 9.00 -3.83 -11.16
N LYS A 99 9.57 -4.79 -11.90
CA LYS A 99 10.99 -5.17 -11.80
C LYS A 99 11.93 -3.99 -12.00
N TYR A 100 11.50 -2.96 -12.75
CA TYR A 100 12.33 -1.82 -13.11
C TYR A 100 11.95 -0.58 -12.30
N LYS A 101 12.94 0.24 -11.97
CA LYS A 101 12.72 1.53 -11.31
C LYS A 101 11.81 2.43 -12.14
N ASN A 102 10.84 3.05 -11.47
CA ASN A 102 10.05 4.13 -12.06
C ASN A 102 10.83 5.46 -12.04
N GLU A 103 11.76 5.63 -12.98
CA GLU A 103 12.48 6.90 -13.17
C GLU A 103 11.60 7.98 -13.81
N LYS A 104 10.54 7.58 -14.52
CA LYS A 104 9.64 8.48 -15.23
C LYS A 104 8.88 9.40 -14.26
N ASP A 105 8.41 8.85 -13.15
CA ASP A 105 7.61 9.58 -12.17
C ASP A 105 8.42 9.96 -10.92
N LYS A 106 9.74 10.19 -11.07
CA LYS A 106 10.64 10.48 -9.94
C LYS A 106 10.20 11.69 -9.11
N GLU A 107 9.78 12.78 -9.75
CA GLU A 107 9.31 14.00 -9.05
C GLU A 107 8.08 13.71 -8.18
N LEU A 108 7.13 12.94 -8.71
CA LEU A 108 5.95 12.51 -7.95
C LEU A 108 6.33 11.63 -6.76
N LEU A 109 7.29 10.71 -6.93
CA LEU A 109 7.79 9.90 -5.82
C LEU A 109 8.43 10.77 -4.73
N GLU A 110 9.19 11.80 -5.10
CA GLU A 110 9.81 12.74 -4.17
C GLU A 110 8.78 13.55 -3.36
N GLU A 111 7.66 13.97 -3.96
CA GLU A 111 6.54 14.59 -3.23
C GLU A 111 5.99 13.67 -2.12
N TRP A 112 6.05 12.36 -2.35
CA TRP A 112 5.66 11.34 -1.39
C TRP A 112 6.80 10.87 -0.48
N LYS A 113 7.99 11.47 -0.61
CA LYS A 113 9.23 11.10 0.10
C LYS A 113 9.69 9.67 -0.21
N LEU A 114 9.40 9.20 -1.40
CA LEU A 114 9.80 7.90 -1.94
C LEU A 114 10.95 8.06 -2.93
N LYS A 115 11.63 6.96 -3.23
CA LYS A 115 12.69 6.88 -4.25
C LYS A 115 12.36 5.80 -5.26
N PRO A 116 12.73 5.98 -6.55
CA PRO A 116 12.65 4.91 -7.53
C PRO A 116 13.44 3.69 -7.06
N LYS A 117 12.81 2.51 -7.10
CA LYS A 117 13.41 1.23 -6.71
C LYS A 117 12.92 0.12 -7.63
N ASN A 118 13.74 -0.92 -7.74
CA ASN A 118 13.32 -2.17 -8.36
C ASN A 118 12.54 -2.98 -7.32
N LEU A 119 11.57 -3.78 -7.77
CA LEU A 119 11.03 -4.90 -7.01
C LEU A 119 11.73 -6.21 -7.35
#